data_AF-A0A9P6NWK5-F1
#
_entry.id   AF-A0A9P6NWK5-F1
#
_cell.length_a   1.000
_cell.length_b   1.000
_cell.length_c   1.000
_cell.angle_alpha   90.00
_cell.angle_beta   90.00
_cell.angle_gamma   90.00
#
_symmetry.space_group_name_H-M   'P 1'
#
loop_
_entity.id
_entity.type
_entity.pdbx_description
1 polymer ?
#
loop_
_entity_poly.entity_id
_entity_poly.type
_entity_poly.pdbx_seq_one_letter_code
_entity_poly.pdbx_strand_id
1 'polypeptide(L)'
;PQKSKRFNTEIWDEIYSSFTRRKQAVEAFHEEAISTLTAAASPAGREVRRLIHPPGDESLPAETVAHHGHDEHIDDSTESPNDDTPSDATPVSSPWAISSPLTRLSVSLLAPGQDRFFVDQADVSEKFYQMQQYVFGLVGSSNLALESDVHLILSLSSILLLQNNNRIHKAMIPFFGHQLYTKIRKQNLDSWTTNAKFPAAAMVNLIEIAQDVYNKKKDICKAGASILTLASTMDSSIDKQLIMSINQLIQFLPYDATNLEISETTLITRYLVPALQPLFDHRERNVRLEFTATDLADKQKRPPSFNGSPDCIITTFPHATDDGINVGFGEVKRSTMAGDHFLVNWDLMRLEMFGKGALDSNNLSANLAIHIVAPFVTFYLIKLEADGLYTMTELDRVQIPMSILEVPAYLSNFTRLKNVMHIFESFCTPEDSNIDTSWQ
;
A
#
# COMPACT_ATOMS: atom_id res chain seq x y z
N PRO A 1 9.60 34.72 2.81
CA PRO A 1 8.42 34.01 3.36
C PRO A 1 7.46 33.59 2.23
N GLN A 2 7.63 32.38 1.70
CA GLN A 2 6.62 31.79 0.81
C GLN A 2 5.39 31.41 1.64
N LYS A 3 4.20 31.70 1.11
CA LYS A 3 2.93 31.28 1.72
C LYS A 3 2.85 29.76 1.59
N SER A 4 2.66 29.02 2.69
CA SER A 4 2.30 27.61 2.60
C SER A 4 0.99 27.47 1.83
N LYS A 5 0.87 26.41 1.03
CA LYS A 5 -0.40 26.11 0.35
C LYS A 5 -1.39 25.69 1.43
N ARG A 6 -2.45 26.47 1.59
CA ARG A 6 -3.51 26.15 2.54
C ARG A 6 -4.21 24.87 2.10
N PHE A 7 -4.55 24.03 3.09
CA PHE A 7 -5.51 22.93 2.94
C PHE A 7 -6.72 23.40 2.13
N ASN A 8 -7.08 22.67 1.08
CA ASN A 8 -8.35 22.86 0.38
C ASN A 8 -9.30 21.72 0.75
N THR A 9 -10.38 22.04 1.45
CA THR A 9 -11.46 21.10 1.79
C THR A 9 -12.09 20.47 0.56
N GLU A 10 -12.16 21.19 -0.57
CA GLU A 10 -12.72 20.66 -1.83
C GLU A 10 -11.98 19.40 -2.31
N ILE A 11 -10.65 19.33 -2.09
CA ILE A 11 -9.83 18.17 -2.47
C ILE A 11 -10.15 16.97 -1.56
N TRP A 12 -10.39 17.21 -0.27
CA TRP A 12 -10.80 16.15 0.67
C TRP A 12 -12.23 15.66 0.40
N ASP A 13 -13.15 16.56 0.09
CA ASP A 13 -14.53 16.21 -0.27
C ASP A 13 -14.57 15.42 -1.60
N GLU A 14 -13.72 15.78 -2.58
CA GLU A 14 -13.57 15.04 -3.83
C GLU A 14 -12.94 13.65 -3.63
N ILE A 15 -11.88 13.55 -2.80
CA ILE A 15 -11.24 12.27 -2.45
C ILE A 15 -12.20 11.36 -1.69
N TYR A 16 -12.89 11.87 -0.67
CA TYR A 16 -13.87 11.12 0.11
C TYR A 16 -15.02 10.66 -0.79
N SER A 17 -15.56 11.54 -1.63
CA SER A 17 -16.60 11.19 -2.62
C SER A 17 -16.11 10.21 -3.70
N SER A 18 -14.82 10.18 -4.01
CA SER A 18 -14.20 9.19 -4.91
C SER A 18 -14.02 7.83 -4.24
N PHE A 19 -13.67 7.81 -2.96
CA PHE A 19 -13.58 6.60 -2.14
C PHE A 19 -14.96 5.98 -1.90
N THR A 20 -15.95 6.76 -1.44
CA THR A 20 -17.32 6.28 -1.21
C THR A 20 -17.95 5.72 -2.48
N ARG A 21 -17.80 6.38 -3.64
CA ARG A 21 -18.28 5.86 -4.93
C ARG A 21 -17.63 4.53 -5.30
N ARG A 22 -16.32 4.37 -5.08
CA ARG A 22 -15.61 3.11 -5.36
C ARG A 22 -16.05 1.99 -4.44
N LYS A 23 -16.24 2.27 -3.14
CA LYS A 23 -16.79 1.30 -2.18
C LYS A 23 -18.20 0.83 -2.58
N GLN A 24 -19.09 1.78 -2.89
CA GLN A 24 -20.46 1.47 -3.35
C GLN A 24 -20.49 0.68 -4.66
N ALA A 25 -19.57 0.94 -5.60
CA ALA A 25 -19.45 0.17 -6.83
C ALA A 25 -19.02 -1.28 -6.55
N VAL A 26 -18.05 -1.50 -5.65
CA VAL A 26 -17.63 -2.86 -5.25
C VAL A 26 -18.75 -3.61 -4.54
N GLU A 27 -19.49 -2.95 -3.64
CA GLU A 27 -20.66 -3.53 -2.96
C GLU A 27 -21.76 -3.90 -3.98
N ALA A 28 -22.04 -3.03 -4.96
CA ALA A 28 -23.00 -3.31 -6.03
C ALA A 28 -22.59 -4.49 -6.94
N PHE A 29 -21.31 -4.56 -7.33
CA PHE A 29 -20.79 -5.71 -8.10
C PHE A 29 -20.84 -7.02 -7.29
N HIS A 30 -20.65 -6.96 -5.97
CA HIS A 30 -20.75 -8.14 -5.11
C HIS A 30 -22.19 -8.65 -5.02
N GLU A 31 -23.17 -7.77 -4.82
CA GLU A 31 -24.60 -8.10 -4.84
C GLU A 31 -25.07 -8.62 -6.22
N GLU A 32 -24.60 -8.01 -7.32
CA GLU A 32 -24.90 -8.49 -8.69
C GLU A 32 -24.31 -9.88 -8.95
N ALA A 33 -23.08 -10.14 -8.47
CA ALA A 33 -22.46 -11.46 -8.55
C ALA A 33 -23.21 -12.50 -7.72
N ILE A 34 -23.60 -12.19 -6.48
CA ILE A 34 -24.41 -13.07 -5.62
C ILE A 34 -25.77 -13.36 -6.27
N SER A 35 -26.44 -12.35 -6.80
CA SER A 35 -27.72 -12.47 -7.51
C SER A 35 -27.59 -13.38 -8.74
N THR A 36 -26.55 -13.16 -9.56
CA THR A 36 -26.26 -13.95 -10.77
C THR A 36 -25.93 -15.41 -10.43
N LEU A 37 -25.09 -15.65 -9.43
CA LEU A 37 -24.75 -17.00 -8.95
C LEU A 37 -25.98 -17.72 -8.38
N THR A 38 -26.81 -17.02 -7.62
CA THR A 38 -28.07 -17.57 -7.06
C THR A 38 -29.06 -17.93 -8.17
N ALA A 39 -29.21 -17.06 -9.17
CA ALA A 39 -30.04 -17.32 -10.34
C ALA A 39 -29.53 -18.52 -11.18
N ALA A 40 -28.21 -18.62 -11.37
CA ALA A 40 -27.57 -19.72 -12.10
C ALA A 40 -27.61 -21.06 -11.33
N ALA A 41 -27.53 -21.04 -10.00
CA ALA A 41 -27.62 -22.23 -9.15
C ALA A 41 -29.06 -22.74 -8.96
N SER A 42 -30.07 -21.88 -9.11
CA SER A 42 -31.48 -22.22 -8.86
C SER A 42 -32.07 -23.32 -9.78
N PRO A 43 -31.72 -23.43 -11.08
CA PRO A 43 -32.04 -24.60 -11.90
C PRO A 43 -31.36 -25.88 -11.41
N ALA A 44 -30.06 -25.83 -11.08
CA ALA A 44 -29.31 -26.99 -10.61
C ALA A 44 -29.84 -27.52 -9.27
N GLY A 45 -30.13 -26.62 -8.31
CA GLY A 45 -30.74 -26.98 -7.03
C GLY A 45 -32.16 -27.57 -7.15
N ARG A 46 -32.92 -27.18 -8.19
CA ARG A 46 -34.21 -27.82 -8.51
C ARG A 46 -34.04 -29.21 -9.09
N GLU A 47 -33.10 -29.41 -10.00
CA GLU A 47 -32.84 -30.73 -10.59
C GLU A 47 -32.26 -31.72 -9.56
N VAL A 48 -31.36 -31.27 -8.68
CA VAL A 48 -30.87 -32.08 -7.54
C VAL A 48 -32.01 -32.50 -6.61
N ARG A 49 -32.95 -31.60 -6.25
CA ARG A 49 -34.14 -32.01 -5.48
C ARG A 49 -35.02 -33.01 -6.22
N ARG A 50 -35.11 -32.91 -7.55
CA ARG A 50 -35.87 -33.82 -8.41
C ARG A 50 -35.25 -35.22 -8.50
N LEU A 51 -33.92 -35.30 -8.41
CA LEU A 51 -33.17 -36.54 -8.33
C LEU A 51 -33.22 -37.19 -6.94
N ILE A 52 -33.29 -36.38 -5.87
CA ILE A 52 -33.42 -36.85 -4.48
C ILE A 52 -34.87 -37.27 -4.16
N HIS A 53 -35.87 -36.61 -4.75
CA HIS A 53 -37.29 -36.93 -4.59
C HIS A 53 -37.95 -37.22 -5.95
N PRO A 54 -37.90 -38.48 -6.43
CA PRO A 54 -38.65 -38.89 -7.61
C PRO A 54 -40.17 -38.70 -7.40
N PRO A 55 -40.95 -38.40 -8.46
CA PRO A 55 -42.39 -38.22 -8.34
C PRO A 55 -43.06 -39.56 -8.01
N GLY A 56 -43.44 -39.75 -6.74
CA GLY A 56 -44.08 -40.96 -6.24
C GLY A 56 -44.19 -41.08 -4.72
N ASP A 57 -43.45 -40.28 -3.95
CA ASP A 57 -43.45 -40.36 -2.47
C ASP A 57 -44.34 -39.26 -1.84
N GLU A 58 -45.63 -39.57 -1.65
CA GLU A 58 -46.58 -38.69 -0.96
C GLU A 58 -46.42 -38.78 0.58
N SER A 59 -45.48 -38.03 1.16
CA SER A 59 -45.56 -37.72 2.60
C SER A 59 -44.92 -36.39 3.05
N LEU A 60 -45.78 -35.39 3.30
CA LEU A 60 -45.61 -34.24 4.20
C LEU A 60 -44.65 -33.08 3.76
N PRO A 61 -44.82 -31.87 4.33
CA PRO A 61 -46.08 -31.13 4.54
C PRO A 61 -46.06 -29.76 3.82
N ALA A 62 -47.23 -29.14 3.63
CA ALA A 62 -47.34 -27.85 2.94
C ALA A 62 -46.82 -26.68 3.78
N GLU A 63 -45.84 -25.92 3.26
CA GLU A 63 -45.50 -24.60 3.80
C GLU A 63 -46.56 -23.55 3.43
N THR A 64 -46.81 -22.64 4.37
CA THR A 64 -47.97 -21.74 4.33
C THR A 64 -47.66 -20.48 3.52
N VAL A 65 -48.25 -20.35 2.34
CA VAL A 65 -48.22 -19.09 1.56
C VAL A 65 -49.19 -18.09 2.19
N ALA A 66 -48.65 -17.04 2.81
CA ALA A 66 -49.42 -15.87 3.21
C ALA A 66 -49.50 -14.88 2.04
N HIS A 67 -50.61 -14.93 1.28
CA HIS A 67 -50.95 -13.92 0.28
C HIS A 67 -51.32 -12.59 0.93
N HIS A 68 -50.93 -11.49 0.26
CA HIS A 68 -51.81 -10.33 0.04
C HIS A 68 -51.69 -9.91 -1.44
N GLY A 69 -52.77 -10.08 -2.23
CA GLY A 69 -53.05 -9.23 -3.40
C GLY A 69 -53.65 -7.88 -2.93
N HIS A 70 -54.47 -7.08 -3.63
CA HIS A 70 -55.19 -7.14 -4.90
C HIS A 70 -55.68 -5.69 -5.21
N ASP A 71 -55.92 -5.18 -6.43
CA ASP A 71 -55.68 -5.70 -7.79
C ASP A 71 -55.60 -4.55 -8.83
N GLU A 72 -55.35 -4.95 -10.08
CA GLU A 72 -55.50 -4.31 -11.40
C GLU A 72 -56.74 -3.40 -11.63
N HIS A 73 -56.63 -2.42 -12.55
CA HIS A 73 -57.23 -2.46 -13.93
C HIS A 73 -57.51 -1.08 -14.60
N ILE A 74 -57.16 -0.95 -15.91
CA ILE A 74 -58.01 -0.48 -17.07
C ILE A 74 -58.44 1.02 -17.11
N ASP A 75 -58.40 1.79 -18.22
CA ASP A 75 -57.88 1.60 -19.60
C ASP A 75 -57.77 2.94 -20.41
N ASP A 76 -57.28 2.82 -21.65
CA ASP A 76 -57.59 3.58 -22.89
C ASP A 76 -57.09 5.03 -23.19
N SER A 77 -56.26 5.09 -24.25
CA SER A 77 -56.19 6.04 -25.40
C SER A 77 -56.68 7.50 -25.34
N THR A 78 -55.83 8.46 -25.78
CA THR A 78 -55.86 9.03 -27.17
C THR A 78 -54.83 10.17 -27.43
N GLU A 79 -54.37 10.24 -28.69
CA GLU A 79 -53.94 11.42 -29.49
C GLU A 79 -52.77 12.38 -29.10
N SER A 80 -52.02 12.78 -30.13
CA SER A 80 -51.11 13.96 -30.23
C SER A 80 -51.77 15.02 -31.16
N PRO A 81 -51.22 16.22 -31.51
CA PRO A 81 -49.91 16.85 -31.15
C PRO A 81 -49.95 18.41 -30.92
N ASN A 82 -48.75 19.02 -30.83
CA ASN A 82 -48.35 20.42 -31.18
C ASN A 82 -48.60 21.67 -30.28
N ASP A 83 -47.49 22.45 -30.18
CA ASP A 83 -47.28 23.92 -30.27
C ASP A 83 -47.33 24.94 -29.09
N ASP A 84 -46.42 25.92 -29.27
CA ASP A 84 -46.33 27.34 -28.80
C ASP A 84 -45.94 27.80 -27.36
N THR A 85 -44.65 28.19 -27.25
CA THR A 85 -43.96 29.42 -26.70
C THR A 85 -44.73 30.56 -25.94
N PRO A 86 -44.06 31.63 -25.38
CA PRO A 86 -42.85 31.77 -24.52
C PRO A 86 -42.97 32.85 -23.37
N SER A 87 -41.82 33.21 -22.72
CA SER A 87 -41.58 34.37 -21.78
C SER A 87 -42.06 34.18 -20.33
N ASP A 88 -41.34 34.59 -19.27
CA ASP A 88 -40.71 35.92 -19.08
C ASP A 88 -39.48 35.95 -18.13
N ALA A 89 -38.85 37.13 -17.95
CA ALA A 89 -37.47 37.26 -17.46
C ALA A 89 -37.24 38.05 -16.14
N THR A 90 -35.99 37.94 -15.63
CA THR A 90 -35.30 38.79 -14.61
C THR A 90 -35.56 38.54 -13.11
N PRO A 91 -34.69 39.00 -12.17
CA PRO A 91 -33.31 39.52 -12.32
C PRO A 91 -32.25 38.82 -11.42
N VAL A 92 -30.99 39.16 -11.70
CA VAL A 92 -29.80 38.81 -10.89
C VAL A 92 -29.87 39.38 -9.47
N SER A 93 -29.46 38.59 -8.47
CA SER A 93 -29.00 39.08 -7.16
C SER A 93 -28.02 38.08 -6.54
N SER A 94 -26.75 38.47 -6.38
CA SER A 94 -25.72 37.64 -5.74
C SER A 94 -25.76 37.79 -4.21
N PRO A 95 -25.68 36.69 -3.46
CA PRO A 95 -25.14 36.70 -2.12
C PRO A 95 -23.95 35.73 -2.01
N TRP A 96 -22.75 36.20 -2.32
CA TRP A 96 -21.52 35.56 -1.82
C TRP A 96 -21.39 35.82 -0.31
N ALA A 97 -22.24 35.13 0.46
CA ALA A 97 -22.30 35.21 1.91
C ALA A 97 -22.85 33.90 2.50
N ILE A 98 -22.33 32.75 2.06
CA ILE A 98 -22.54 31.49 2.79
C ILE A 98 -21.39 31.33 3.79
N SER A 99 -21.65 31.79 5.00
CA SER A 99 -20.88 31.42 6.19
C SER A 99 -21.15 29.94 6.52
N SER A 100 -20.51 29.02 5.80
CA SER A 100 -20.54 27.61 6.17
C SER A 100 -19.75 27.41 7.48
N PRO A 101 -20.36 26.95 8.58
CA PRO A 101 -19.59 26.52 9.74
C PRO A 101 -18.72 25.33 9.35
N LEU A 102 -17.51 25.22 9.93
CA LEU A 102 -16.64 24.04 9.71
C LEU A 102 -17.43 22.77 9.96
N THR A 103 -17.57 21.94 8.92
CA THR A 103 -18.20 20.62 9.02
C THR A 103 -17.40 19.80 10.02
N ARG A 104 -18.00 19.49 11.18
CA ARG A 104 -17.37 18.58 12.15
C ARG A 104 -17.17 17.23 11.46
N LEU A 105 -15.96 16.68 11.57
CA LEU A 105 -15.67 15.30 11.18
C LEU A 105 -16.72 14.38 11.82
N SER A 106 -17.53 13.70 11.00
CA SER A 106 -18.58 12.78 11.44
C SER A 106 -18.05 11.40 11.83
N VAL A 107 -16.77 11.32 12.19
CA VAL A 107 -16.06 10.09 12.55
C VAL A 107 -16.04 9.96 14.07
N SER A 108 -16.69 8.94 14.60
CA SER A 108 -16.63 8.59 16.02
C SER A 108 -15.41 7.70 16.28
N LEU A 109 -14.47 8.18 17.10
CA LEU A 109 -13.39 7.35 17.62
C LEU A 109 -13.94 6.22 18.50
N LEU A 110 -13.73 4.98 18.09
CA LEU A 110 -14.03 3.79 18.88
C LEU A 110 -12.94 3.59 19.94
N ALA A 111 -13.33 3.29 21.18
CA ALA A 111 -12.39 2.85 22.21
C ALA A 111 -11.75 1.51 21.80
N PRO A 112 -10.49 1.22 22.17
CA PRO A 112 -9.83 0.00 21.70
C PRO A 112 -10.50 -1.25 22.27
N GLY A 113 -10.52 -2.32 21.47
CA GLY A 113 -11.21 -3.58 21.74
C GLY A 113 -10.65 -4.39 22.91
N GLN A 114 -11.01 -5.67 22.98
CA GLN A 114 -10.48 -6.59 24.01
C GLN A 114 -9.07 -7.07 23.68
N ASP A 115 -8.69 -7.10 22.40
CA ASP A 115 -7.32 -7.30 21.98
C ASP A 115 -6.53 -6.00 22.22
N ARG A 116 -5.46 -6.07 23.01
CA ARG A 116 -4.73 -4.90 23.52
C ARG A 116 -3.25 -5.11 23.26
N PHE A 117 -2.65 -4.18 22.53
CA PHE A 117 -1.23 -4.19 22.26
C PHE A 117 -0.46 -3.66 23.47
N PHE A 118 0.31 -4.53 24.12
CA PHE A 118 1.14 -4.19 25.27
C PHE A 118 2.63 -4.20 24.92
N VAL A 119 3.37 -3.23 25.49
CA VAL A 119 4.83 -3.18 25.45
C VAL A 119 5.34 -3.01 26.88
N ASP A 120 6.13 -3.97 27.35
CA ASP A 120 6.44 -4.25 28.78
C ASP A 120 5.18 -4.38 29.65
N GLN A 121 4.69 -3.25 30.16
CA GLN A 121 3.53 -3.09 31.06
C GLN A 121 2.67 -1.88 30.67
N ALA A 122 2.98 -1.24 29.52
CA ALA A 122 2.24 -0.10 29.01
C ALA A 122 1.24 -0.58 27.96
N ASP A 123 -0.03 -0.28 28.19
CA ASP A 123 -1.10 -0.42 27.19
C ASP A 123 -0.87 0.62 26.08
N VAL A 124 -0.45 0.16 24.90
CA VAL A 124 -0.18 1.01 23.75
C VAL A 124 -1.47 1.37 23.04
N SER A 125 -2.44 0.46 22.99
CA SER A 125 -3.79 0.70 22.44
C SER A 125 -4.48 1.86 23.17
N GLU A 126 -4.44 1.88 24.51
CA GLU A 126 -4.99 2.96 25.32
C GLU A 126 -4.30 4.30 25.03
N LYS A 127 -2.96 4.29 25.02
CA LYS A 127 -2.16 5.50 24.80
C LYS A 127 -2.34 6.08 23.41
N PHE A 128 -2.50 5.21 22.41
CA PHE A 128 -2.80 5.61 21.04
C PHE A 128 -4.20 6.19 20.93
N TYR A 129 -5.21 5.58 21.54
CA TYR A 129 -6.58 6.11 21.57
C TYR A 129 -6.66 7.47 22.27
N GLN A 130 -6.02 7.65 23.42
CA GLN A 130 -5.93 8.95 24.11
C GLN A 130 -5.24 10.02 23.24
N MET A 131 -4.21 9.64 22.48
CA MET A 131 -3.57 10.52 21.51
C MET A 131 -4.53 10.86 20.35
N GLN A 132 -5.24 9.88 19.79
CA GLN A 132 -6.24 10.12 18.73
C GLN A 132 -7.33 11.08 19.21
N GLN A 133 -7.87 10.90 20.41
CA GLN A 133 -8.84 11.82 21.03
C GLN A 133 -8.29 13.26 21.09
N TYR A 134 -7.03 13.42 21.49
CA TYR A 134 -6.35 14.72 21.47
C TYR A 134 -6.24 15.30 20.06
N VAL A 135 -5.86 14.51 19.05
CA VAL A 135 -5.76 15.00 17.65
C VAL A 135 -7.14 15.36 17.09
N PHE A 136 -8.19 14.60 17.38
CA PHE A 136 -9.57 14.95 17.00
C PHE A 136 -10.01 16.29 17.61
N GLY A 137 -9.71 16.54 18.88
CA GLY A 137 -9.95 17.84 19.52
C GLY A 137 -9.11 18.97 18.90
N LEU A 138 -7.88 18.67 18.50
CA LEU A 138 -6.99 19.61 17.83
C LEU A 138 -7.54 20.01 16.45
N VAL A 139 -7.99 19.07 15.62
CA VAL A 139 -8.59 19.36 14.29
C VAL A 139 -9.85 20.22 14.42
N GLY A 140 -10.63 20.05 15.49
CA GLY A 140 -11.79 20.91 15.78
C GLY A 140 -11.45 22.36 16.18
N SER A 141 -10.17 22.68 16.42
CA SER A 141 -9.72 23.98 16.95
C SER A 141 -8.50 24.57 16.22
N SER A 142 -7.84 23.83 15.35
CA SER A 142 -6.63 24.19 14.62
C SER A 142 -6.44 23.27 13.40
N ASN A 143 -5.75 23.77 12.36
CA ASN A 143 -5.42 22.96 11.19
C ASN A 143 -4.11 22.19 11.42
N LEU A 144 -4.06 20.94 10.95
CA LEU A 144 -2.82 20.17 10.81
C LEU A 144 -2.15 20.51 9.47
N ALA A 145 -0.82 20.55 9.42
CA ALA A 145 -0.08 20.70 8.17
C ALA A 145 0.67 19.41 7.85
N LEU A 146 0.59 18.94 6.61
CA LEU A 146 1.15 17.65 6.21
C LEU A 146 2.69 17.62 6.36
N GLU A 147 3.33 18.77 6.17
CA GLU A 147 4.77 18.97 6.28
C GLU A 147 5.32 18.77 7.70
N SER A 148 4.53 19.06 8.74
CA SER A 148 4.93 19.00 10.16
C SER A 148 4.24 17.92 10.97
N ASP A 149 2.97 17.66 10.68
CA ASP A 149 2.05 16.91 11.54
C ASP A 149 1.69 15.52 11.00
N VAL A 150 2.47 14.99 10.03
CA VAL A 150 2.21 13.69 9.37
C VAL A 150 1.93 12.54 10.36
N HIS A 151 2.61 12.49 11.50
CA HIS A 151 2.34 11.51 12.56
C HIS A 151 0.95 11.64 13.18
N LEU A 152 0.45 12.87 13.35
CA LEU A 152 -0.88 13.13 13.89
C LEU A 152 -1.94 12.84 12.82
N ILE A 153 -1.68 13.19 11.56
CA ILE A 153 -2.58 12.92 10.44
C ILE A 153 -2.75 11.40 10.23
N LEU A 154 -1.66 10.64 10.18
CA LEU A 154 -1.70 9.17 10.10
C LEU A 154 -2.46 8.53 11.28
N SER A 155 -2.39 9.13 12.47
CA SER A 155 -3.15 8.60 13.62
C SER A 155 -4.66 8.72 13.46
N LEU A 156 -5.16 9.65 12.63
CA LEU A 156 -6.58 9.74 12.28
C LEU A 156 -7.03 8.57 11.38
N SER A 157 -6.10 7.96 10.63
CA SER A 157 -6.27 6.70 9.89
C SER A 157 -5.94 5.44 10.72
N SER A 158 -5.86 5.56 12.05
CA SER A 158 -5.47 4.47 12.96
C SER A 158 -4.02 3.95 12.81
N ILE A 159 -3.12 4.74 12.22
CA ILE A 159 -1.72 4.34 11.99
C ILE A 159 -0.76 5.05 12.96
N LEU A 160 -0.03 4.25 13.73
CA LEU A 160 1.12 4.66 14.54
C LEU A 160 2.41 4.52 13.72
N LEU A 161 2.89 5.64 13.16
CA LEU A 161 4.15 5.69 12.44
C LEU A 161 5.34 5.57 13.42
N LEU A 162 6.20 4.57 13.20
CA LEU A 162 7.36 4.22 14.03
C LEU A 162 8.66 4.36 13.22
N GLN A 163 9.17 5.58 13.11
CA GLN A 163 10.38 5.89 12.33
C GLN A 163 11.67 5.59 13.10
N ASN A 164 12.74 5.36 12.35
CA ASN A 164 14.09 5.27 12.88
C ASN A 164 14.58 6.63 13.41
N ASN A 165 15.62 6.62 14.25
CA ASN A 165 16.16 7.79 14.95
C ASN A 165 15.19 8.46 15.95
N ASN A 166 14.14 7.77 16.40
CA ASN A 166 13.18 8.26 17.40
C ASN A 166 12.54 9.63 17.07
N ARG A 167 12.24 9.86 15.78
CA ARG A 167 11.58 11.08 15.28
C ARG A 167 10.10 11.15 15.65
N ILE A 168 9.81 11.18 16.95
CA ILE A 168 8.47 11.34 17.51
C ILE A 168 8.00 12.79 17.36
N HIS A 169 6.74 12.99 16.92
CA HIS A 169 6.16 14.33 16.89
C HIS A 169 5.95 14.88 18.31
N LYS A 170 6.19 16.19 18.52
CA LYS A 170 6.21 16.79 19.88
C LYS A 170 4.92 16.54 20.67
N ALA A 171 3.77 16.57 20.00
CA ALA A 171 2.47 16.34 20.63
C ALA A 171 2.23 14.86 21.06
N MET A 172 3.03 13.91 20.58
CA MET A 172 2.95 12.50 20.99
C MET A 172 3.75 12.20 22.26
N ILE A 173 4.69 13.08 22.64
CA ILE A 173 5.59 12.91 23.80
C ILE A 173 4.82 12.71 25.12
N PRO A 174 3.70 13.39 25.42
CA PRO A 174 2.94 13.14 26.65
C PRO A 174 2.34 11.72 26.75
N PHE A 175 2.02 11.09 25.62
CA PHE A 175 1.32 9.80 25.57
C PHE A 175 2.31 8.62 25.66
N PHE A 176 3.35 8.64 24.82
CA PHE A 176 4.35 7.58 24.75
C PHE A 176 5.67 7.97 25.44
N GLY A 177 6.11 9.21 25.25
CA GLY A 177 7.49 9.61 25.50
C GLY A 177 8.49 8.89 24.59
N HIS A 178 9.75 9.33 24.60
CA HIS A 178 10.78 8.71 23.76
C HIS A 178 11.01 7.23 24.12
N GLN A 179 11.01 6.88 25.40
CA GLN A 179 11.34 5.51 25.84
C GLN A 179 10.33 4.47 25.38
N LEU A 180 9.02 4.70 25.53
CA LEU A 180 8.02 3.74 25.07
C LEU A 180 7.99 3.67 23.54
N TYR A 181 8.08 4.80 22.85
CA TYR A 181 8.13 4.85 21.39
C TYR A 181 9.29 4.02 20.80
N THR A 182 10.50 4.14 21.38
CA THR A 182 11.64 3.29 21.01
C THR A 182 11.38 1.81 21.35
N LYS A 183 10.78 1.51 22.51
CA LYS A 183 10.47 0.14 22.93
C LYS A 183 9.44 -0.53 22.03
N ILE A 184 8.39 0.16 21.58
CA ILE A 184 7.41 -0.36 20.63
C ILE A 184 8.12 -0.77 19.34
N ARG A 185 8.86 0.17 18.72
CA ARG A 185 9.62 -0.14 17.49
C ARG A 185 10.62 -1.29 17.70
N LYS A 186 11.25 -1.37 18.87
CA LYS A 186 12.17 -2.46 19.20
C LYS A 186 11.46 -3.81 19.33
N GLN A 187 10.35 -3.90 20.08
CA GLN A 187 9.57 -5.14 20.24
C GLN A 187 9.12 -5.68 18.88
N ASN A 188 8.66 -4.80 18.00
CA ASN A 188 8.29 -5.15 16.63
C ASN A 188 9.49 -5.73 15.86
N LEU A 189 10.62 -5.03 15.80
CA LEU A 189 11.80 -5.53 15.09
C LEU A 189 12.39 -6.80 15.71
N ASP A 190 12.46 -6.91 17.04
CA ASP A 190 12.95 -8.09 17.75
C ASP A 190 12.05 -9.33 17.50
N SER A 191 10.76 -9.13 17.20
CA SER A 191 9.81 -10.22 16.88
C SER A 191 9.75 -10.60 15.39
N TRP A 192 10.24 -9.75 14.48
CA TRP A 192 10.20 -10.02 13.03
C TRP A 192 11.57 -10.31 12.39
N THR A 193 12.67 -9.83 12.98
CA THR A 193 14.01 -9.94 12.36
C THR A 193 14.70 -11.27 12.64
N THR A 194 15.60 -11.68 11.72
CA THR A 194 16.48 -12.83 11.95
C THR A 194 17.87 -12.40 12.40
N ASN A 195 18.58 -13.34 13.02
CA ASN A 195 20.03 -13.25 13.23
C ASN A 195 20.85 -13.75 12.02
N ALA A 196 20.21 -14.13 10.90
CA ALA A 196 20.88 -14.67 9.72
C ALA A 196 21.58 -13.55 8.93
N LYS A 197 22.91 -13.62 8.85
CA LYS A 197 23.72 -12.64 8.12
C LYS A 197 23.86 -13.03 6.64
N PHE A 198 24.19 -12.04 5.81
CA PHE A 198 24.63 -12.32 4.44
C PHE A 198 26.04 -12.95 4.47
N PRO A 199 26.36 -13.99 3.68
CA PRO A 199 27.65 -14.69 3.76
C PRO A 199 28.85 -13.76 3.50
N ALA A 200 29.77 -13.67 4.47
CA ALA A 200 30.92 -12.76 4.38
C ALA A 200 31.83 -13.06 3.18
N ALA A 201 32.05 -14.33 2.85
CA ALA A 201 32.83 -14.73 1.68
C ALA A 201 32.18 -14.28 0.36
N ALA A 202 30.85 -14.39 0.24
CA ALA A 202 30.13 -13.88 -0.92
C ALA A 202 30.22 -12.35 -1.00
N MET A 203 30.14 -11.64 0.13
CA MET A 203 30.30 -10.19 0.17
C MET A 203 31.67 -9.73 -0.33
N VAL A 204 32.76 -10.38 0.12
CA VAL A 204 34.12 -10.08 -0.34
C VAL A 204 34.24 -10.31 -1.85
N ASN A 205 33.79 -11.46 -2.35
CA ASN A 205 33.82 -11.77 -3.78
C ASN A 205 33.07 -10.72 -4.63
N LEU A 206 31.90 -10.24 -4.17
CA LEU A 206 31.13 -9.20 -4.86
C LEU A 206 31.83 -7.84 -4.84
N ILE A 207 32.48 -7.47 -3.74
CA ILE A 207 33.30 -6.25 -3.64
C ILE A 207 34.46 -6.32 -4.65
N GLU A 208 35.19 -7.44 -4.69
CA GLU A 208 36.30 -7.65 -5.64
C GLU A 208 35.82 -7.59 -7.09
N ILE A 209 34.69 -8.21 -7.42
CA ILE A 209 34.11 -8.15 -8.78
C ILE A 209 33.73 -6.71 -9.15
N ALA A 210 33.07 -5.96 -8.26
CA ALA A 210 32.71 -4.57 -8.52
C ALA A 210 33.96 -3.67 -8.71
N GLN A 211 35.00 -3.87 -7.90
CA GLN A 211 36.28 -3.17 -8.02
C GLN A 211 37.02 -3.54 -9.31
N ASP A 212 37.01 -4.81 -9.73
CA ASP A 212 37.61 -5.24 -11.00
C ASP A 212 36.90 -4.61 -12.21
N VAL A 213 35.58 -4.48 -12.16
CA VAL A 213 34.80 -3.77 -13.19
C VAL A 213 35.16 -2.29 -13.20
N TYR A 214 35.12 -1.61 -12.04
CA TYR A 214 35.47 -0.19 -11.95
C TYR A 214 36.87 0.12 -12.48
N ASN A 215 37.85 -0.70 -12.12
CA ASN A 215 39.24 -0.59 -12.56
C ASN A 215 39.48 -1.12 -13.99
N LYS A 216 38.43 -1.50 -14.74
CA LYS A 216 38.49 -2.03 -16.11
C LYS A 216 39.35 -3.28 -16.28
N LYS A 217 39.57 -4.04 -15.20
CA LYS A 217 40.27 -5.33 -15.19
C LYS A 217 39.37 -6.48 -15.67
N LYS A 218 38.06 -6.35 -15.46
CA LYS A 218 37.03 -7.33 -15.83
C LYS A 218 35.91 -6.60 -16.57
N ASP A 219 35.52 -7.11 -17.73
CA ASP A 219 34.35 -6.60 -18.45
C ASP A 219 33.03 -7.06 -17.80
N ILE A 220 31.95 -6.38 -18.13
CA ILE A 220 30.61 -6.60 -17.55
C ILE A 220 30.13 -8.05 -17.77
N CYS A 221 30.43 -8.66 -18.93
CA CYS A 221 30.03 -10.03 -19.23
C CYS A 221 30.75 -11.06 -18.34
N LYS A 222 32.06 -10.92 -18.17
CA LYS A 222 32.85 -11.76 -17.24
C LYS A 222 32.47 -11.54 -15.79
N ALA A 223 32.14 -10.30 -15.41
CA ALA A 223 31.63 -9.98 -14.09
C ALA A 223 30.29 -10.68 -13.84
N GLY A 224 29.32 -10.54 -14.75
CA GLY A 224 28.01 -11.20 -14.65
C GLY A 224 28.12 -12.73 -14.57
N ALA A 225 28.99 -13.35 -15.40
CA ALA A 225 29.27 -14.78 -15.30
C ALA A 225 29.82 -15.17 -13.92
N SER A 226 30.77 -14.40 -13.37
CA SER A 226 31.33 -14.63 -12.02
C SER A 226 30.27 -14.54 -10.92
N ILE A 227 29.35 -13.56 -11.03
CA ILE A 227 28.28 -13.32 -10.07
C ILE A 227 27.21 -14.43 -10.16
N LEU A 228 26.86 -14.89 -11.36
CA LEU A 228 25.96 -16.02 -11.58
C LEU A 228 26.52 -17.32 -11.00
N THR A 229 27.82 -17.59 -11.19
CA THR A 229 28.49 -18.74 -10.55
C THR A 229 28.42 -18.62 -9.03
N LEU A 230 28.67 -17.44 -8.45
CA LEU A 230 28.53 -17.21 -7.01
C LEU A 230 27.10 -17.41 -6.51
N ALA A 231 26.08 -16.96 -7.26
CA ALA A 231 24.68 -17.18 -6.91
C ALA A 231 24.34 -18.69 -6.89
N SER A 232 24.87 -19.46 -7.85
CA SER A 232 24.62 -20.90 -7.94
C SER A 232 25.19 -21.73 -6.78
N THR A 233 26.14 -21.18 -6.00
CA THR A 233 26.71 -21.85 -4.82
C THR A 233 26.04 -21.48 -3.50
N MET A 234 25.04 -20.59 -3.51
CA MET A 234 24.26 -20.28 -2.31
C MET A 234 23.14 -21.32 -2.10
N ASP A 235 22.80 -21.62 -0.86
CA ASP A 235 21.62 -22.43 -0.55
C ASP A 235 20.35 -21.55 -0.49
N SER A 236 20.40 -20.48 0.32
CA SER A 236 19.28 -19.56 0.57
C SER A 236 18.80 -18.83 -0.69
N SER A 237 17.47 -18.80 -0.90
CA SER A 237 16.79 -18.00 -1.94
C SER A 237 17.10 -16.52 -1.81
N ILE A 238 16.99 -15.98 -0.59
CA ILE A 238 17.25 -14.56 -0.29
C ILE A 238 18.70 -14.18 -0.60
N ASP A 239 19.68 -15.03 -0.29
CA ASP A 239 21.08 -14.77 -0.64
C ASP A 239 21.29 -14.77 -2.17
N LYS A 240 20.58 -15.64 -2.93
CA LYS A 240 20.59 -15.63 -4.41
C LYS A 240 19.99 -14.34 -4.96
N GLN A 241 18.83 -13.93 -4.47
CA GLN A 241 18.13 -12.70 -4.87
C GLN A 241 18.98 -11.45 -4.61
N LEU A 242 19.63 -11.36 -3.44
CA LEU A 242 20.60 -10.30 -3.12
C LEU A 242 21.79 -10.28 -4.10
N ILE A 243 22.36 -11.43 -4.42
CA ILE A 243 23.44 -11.53 -5.43
C ILE A 243 22.91 -11.11 -6.82
N MET A 244 21.67 -11.44 -7.16
CA MET A 244 21.06 -11.12 -8.45
C MET A 244 20.77 -9.62 -8.60
N SER A 245 20.46 -8.90 -7.52
CA SER A 245 20.43 -7.43 -7.47
C SER A 245 21.76 -6.83 -7.94
N ILE A 246 22.89 -7.35 -7.47
CA ILE A 246 24.23 -6.89 -7.90
C ILE A 246 24.50 -7.23 -9.37
N ASN A 247 24.11 -8.42 -9.83
CA ASN A 247 24.26 -8.81 -11.23
C ASN A 247 23.49 -7.88 -12.19
N GLN A 248 22.27 -7.47 -11.81
CA GLN A 248 21.52 -6.51 -12.60
C GLN A 248 22.13 -5.11 -12.50
N LEU A 249 22.41 -4.61 -11.29
CA LEU A 249 23.02 -3.30 -11.09
C LEU A 249 24.32 -3.11 -11.90
N ILE A 250 25.23 -4.08 -11.90
CA ILE A 250 26.49 -3.98 -12.66
C ILE A 250 26.29 -3.88 -14.20
N GLN A 251 25.15 -4.32 -14.73
CA GLN A 251 24.82 -4.17 -16.16
C GLN A 251 24.23 -2.78 -16.50
N PHE A 252 23.62 -2.09 -15.54
CA PHE A 252 22.96 -0.80 -15.76
C PHE A 252 23.75 0.40 -15.22
N LEU A 253 24.52 0.27 -14.15
CA LEU A 253 25.17 1.41 -13.51
C LEU A 253 26.28 2.03 -14.39
N PRO A 254 26.41 3.37 -14.40
CA PRO A 254 27.59 4.03 -14.92
C PRO A 254 28.80 3.77 -14.02
N TYR A 255 30.03 3.90 -14.53
CA TYR A 255 31.24 3.73 -13.73
C TYR A 255 31.29 4.69 -12.53
N ASP A 256 31.04 5.98 -12.80
CA ASP A 256 30.97 7.07 -11.84
C ASP A 256 29.56 7.69 -11.83
N ALA A 257 29.17 8.33 -10.74
CA ALA A 257 27.83 8.91 -10.58
C ALA A 257 27.58 10.00 -11.66
N THR A 258 26.45 9.90 -12.35
CA THR A 258 26.06 10.85 -13.40
C THR A 258 25.17 11.97 -12.84
N ASN A 259 24.91 13.00 -13.67
CA ASN A 259 24.14 14.24 -13.40
C ASN A 259 23.27 14.28 -12.13
N LEU A 260 23.44 15.37 -11.36
CA LEU A 260 22.69 15.66 -10.12
C LEU A 260 21.15 15.72 -10.30
N GLU A 261 20.66 16.00 -11.52
CA GLU A 261 19.23 16.01 -11.86
C GLU A 261 18.85 14.78 -12.69
N ILE A 262 18.42 13.72 -12.01
CA ILE A 262 17.89 12.50 -12.63
C ILE A 262 16.36 12.59 -12.68
N SER A 263 15.76 12.25 -13.83
CA SER A 263 14.30 12.15 -13.97
C SER A 263 13.75 10.97 -13.17
N GLU A 264 12.47 11.00 -12.81
CA GLU A 264 11.86 9.89 -12.06
C GLU A 264 11.86 8.59 -12.86
N THR A 265 11.47 8.65 -14.14
CA THR A 265 11.62 7.53 -15.10
C THR A 265 13.04 6.96 -15.11
N THR A 266 14.09 7.82 -15.15
CA THR A 266 15.48 7.34 -15.17
C THR A 266 15.92 6.78 -13.82
N LEU A 267 15.48 7.37 -12.71
CA LEU A 267 15.72 6.83 -11.36
C LEU A 267 15.14 5.41 -11.25
N ILE A 268 13.88 5.23 -11.65
CA ILE A 268 13.18 3.95 -11.66
C ILE A 268 13.88 2.94 -12.57
N THR A 269 13.92 3.22 -13.88
CA THR A 269 14.35 2.23 -14.89
C THR A 269 15.84 1.87 -14.85
N ARG A 270 16.71 2.79 -14.40
CA ARG A 270 18.17 2.59 -14.45
C ARG A 270 18.79 2.17 -13.11
N TYR A 271 18.13 2.47 -11.99
CA TYR A 271 18.68 2.23 -10.65
C TYR A 271 17.75 1.39 -9.77
N LEU A 272 16.47 1.78 -9.64
CA LEU A 272 15.55 1.09 -8.71
C LEU A 272 15.08 -0.27 -9.22
N VAL A 273 14.73 -0.39 -10.51
CA VAL A 273 14.34 -1.68 -11.12
C VAL A 273 15.47 -2.72 -10.98
N PRO A 274 16.71 -2.47 -11.44
CA PRO A 274 17.84 -3.39 -11.22
C PRO A 274 18.14 -3.70 -9.75
N ALA A 275 17.89 -2.77 -8.83
CA ALA A 275 18.16 -2.97 -7.41
C ALA A 275 17.08 -3.80 -6.71
N LEU A 276 15.80 -3.46 -6.91
CA LEU A 276 14.68 -3.93 -6.11
C LEU A 276 13.95 -5.12 -6.73
N GLN A 277 13.81 -5.16 -8.06
CA GLN A 277 13.06 -6.24 -8.71
C GLN A 277 13.64 -7.64 -8.36
N PRO A 278 14.98 -7.86 -8.37
CA PRO A 278 15.54 -9.14 -7.93
C PRO A 278 15.31 -9.50 -6.47
N LEU A 279 14.93 -8.54 -5.61
CA LEU A 279 14.69 -8.78 -4.18
C LEU A 279 13.25 -9.20 -3.89
N PHE A 280 12.29 -8.81 -4.74
CA PHE A 280 10.86 -9.00 -4.50
C PHE A 280 10.15 -9.83 -5.59
N ASP A 281 10.74 -10.00 -6.78
CA ASP A 281 10.30 -11.04 -7.71
C ASP A 281 10.66 -12.43 -7.17
N HIS A 282 9.68 -13.33 -7.12
CA HIS A 282 9.88 -14.73 -6.78
C HIS A 282 9.00 -15.62 -7.67
N ARG A 283 9.56 -16.07 -8.81
CA ARG A 283 8.82 -16.86 -9.81
C ARG A 283 8.10 -18.08 -9.23
N GLU A 284 8.78 -18.85 -8.39
CA GLU A 284 8.22 -20.08 -7.79
C GLU A 284 7.07 -19.82 -6.79
N ARG A 285 6.95 -18.58 -6.26
CA ARG A 285 5.85 -18.14 -5.40
C ARG A 285 4.87 -17.22 -6.13
N ASN A 286 5.02 -17.07 -7.45
CA ASN A 286 4.29 -16.13 -8.29
C ASN A 286 4.23 -14.70 -7.72
N VAL A 287 5.31 -14.21 -7.12
CA VAL A 287 5.43 -12.81 -6.65
C VAL A 287 6.10 -11.96 -7.74
N ARG A 288 5.53 -10.79 -8.02
CA ARG A 288 6.04 -9.80 -8.99
C ARG A 288 6.11 -8.41 -8.36
N LEU A 289 7.20 -7.69 -8.62
CA LEU A 289 7.32 -6.25 -8.38
C LEU A 289 7.19 -5.50 -9.70
N GLU A 290 6.22 -4.59 -9.79
CA GLU A 290 5.88 -3.85 -11.01
C GLU A 290 5.84 -2.34 -10.74
N PHE A 291 6.49 -1.54 -11.60
CA PHE A 291 6.37 -0.08 -11.56
C PHE A 291 5.22 0.36 -12.47
N THR A 292 4.15 0.87 -11.85
CA THR A 292 2.83 1.11 -12.45
C THR A 292 2.62 2.53 -12.94
N ALA A 293 3.43 3.48 -12.50
CA ALA A 293 3.43 4.86 -12.99
C ALA A 293 4.86 5.37 -13.19
N THR A 294 5.08 6.11 -14.28
CA THR A 294 6.33 6.85 -14.49
C THR A 294 6.04 8.21 -15.11
N ASP A 295 6.49 9.28 -14.45
CA ASP A 295 6.46 10.63 -15.02
C ASP A 295 7.43 10.70 -16.22
N LEU A 296 6.89 11.01 -17.41
CA LEU A 296 7.66 11.12 -18.65
C LEU A 296 8.85 12.08 -18.47
N ALA A 297 9.99 11.78 -19.10
CA ALA A 297 11.21 12.59 -18.98
C ALA A 297 11.09 14.02 -19.57
N ASP A 298 10.00 14.32 -20.29
CA ASP A 298 9.76 15.62 -20.91
C ASP A 298 9.45 16.72 -19.90
N LYS A 299 10.06 17.89 -20.09
CA LYS A 299 9.91 19.07 -19.21
C LYS A 299 8.54 19.76 -19.27
N GLN A 300 7.55 19.18 -19.94
CA GLN A 300 6.21 19.76 -19.97
C GLN A 300 5.56 19.64 -18.60
N LYS A 301 5.22 20.79 -18.01
CA LYS A 301 4.47 20.92 -16.77
C LYS A 301 3.02 20.46 -16.97
N ARG A 302 2.78 19.16 -17.13
CA ARG A 302 1.51 18.58 -16.71
C ARG A 302 1.40 18.84 -15.20
N PRO A 303 0.28 19.34 -14.68
CA PRO A 303 0.04 19.21 -13.24
C PRO A 303 0.14 17.71 -12.90
N PRO A 304 0.66 17.32 -11.73
CA PRO A 304 0.70 15.91 -11.34
C PRO A 304 -0.74 15.38 -11.30
N SER A 305 -1.13 14.70 -12.37
CA SER A 305 -2.47 14.16 -12.55
C SER A 305 -2.53 12.87 -11.76
N PHE A 306 -3.13 12.95 -10.58
CA PHE A 306 -3.37 11.81 -9.70
C PHE A 306 -4.08 10.70 -10.48
N ASN A 307 -3.36 9.64 -10.87
CA ASN A 307 -3.97 8.46 -11.49
C ASN A 307 -4.59 7.52 -10.45
N GLY A 308 -4.40 7.79 -9.15
CA GLY A 308 -4.91 6.99 -8.04
C GLY A 308 -4.17 5.67 -7.82
N SER A 309 -3.11 5.39 -8.59
CA SER A 309 -2.28 4.19 -8.50
C SER A 309 -0.91 4.54 -7.91
N PRO A 310 -0.32 3.68 -7.05
CA PRO A 310 1.05 3.87 -6.57
C PRO A 310 2.07 3.82 -7.72
N ASP A 311 3.29 4.27 -7.44
CA ASP A 311 4.39 4.24 -8.43
C ASP A 311 4.93 2.81 -8.61
N CYS A 312 4.83 1.97 -7.57
CA CYS A 312 5.23 0.57 -7.55
C CYS A 312 4.21 -0.30 -6.79
N ILE A 313 4.01 -1.54 -7.22
CA ILE A 313 3.21 -2.57 -6.54
C ILE A 313 4.03 -3.85 -6.41
N ILE A 314 3.82 -4.59 -5.33
CA ILE A 314 4.24 -5.99 -5.19
C ILE A 314 2.98 -6.84 -5.08
N THR A 315 2.81 -7.78 -6.01
CA THR A 315 1.62 -8.61 -6.13
C THR A 315 2.00 -10.08 -6.10
N THR A 316 1.34 -10.85 -5.25
CA THR A 316 1.37 -12.31 -5.25
C THR A 316 0.20 -12.80 -6.09
N PHE A 317 0.40 -13.79 -6.96
CA PHE A 317 -0.67 -14.41 -7.74
C PHE A 317 -0.90 -15.86 -7.25
N PRO A 318 -1.79 -16.07 -6.26
CA PRO A 318 -2.22 -17.41 -5.86
C PRO A 318 -2.68 -18.23 -7.06
N HIS A 319 -2.38 -19.53 -7.06
CA HIS A 319 -2.81 -20.46 -8.11
C HIS A 319 -2.39 -20.14 -9.56
N ALA A 320 -1.52 -19.13 -9.76
CA ALA A 320 -1.10 -18.64 -11.09
C ALA A 320 -2.25 -18.17 -12.00
N THR A 321 -3.35 -17.68 -11.42
CA THR A 321 -4.39 -16.94 -12.14
C THR A 321 -3.99 -15.47 -12.32
N ASP A 322 -4.80 -14.69 -13.04
CA ASP A 322 -4.63 -13.24 -13.17
C ASP A 322 -5.11 -12.45 -11.92
N ASP A 323 -5.75 -13.13 -10.96
CA ASP A 323 -6.29 -12.54 -9.73
C ASP A 323 -5.20 -12.36 -8.66
N GLY A 324 -4.45 -11.26 -8.78
CA GLY A 324 -3.35 -10.93 -7.88
C GLY A 324 -3.77 -10.26 -6.56
N ILE A 325 -3.14 -10.67 -5.45
CA ILE A 325 -3.25 -10.03 -4.14
C ILE A 325 -2.04 -9.09 -3.93
N ASN A 326 -2.32 -7.81 -3.68
CA ASN A 326 -1.28 -6.80 -3.47
C ASN A 326 -0.72 -6.85 -2.05
N VAL A 327 0.53 -7.27 -1.93
CA VAL A 327 1.24 -7.50 -0.65
C VAL A 327 2.26 -6.40 -0.33
N GLY A 328 2.48 -5.46 -1.25
CA GLY A 328 3.28 -4.27 -1.00
C GLY A 328 3.04 -3.16 -2.02
N PHE A 329 3.46 -1.95 -1.67
CA PHE A 329 3.28 -0.72 -2.46
C PHE A 329 4.51 0.17 -2.35
N GLY A 330 4.76 1.00 -3.37
CA GLY A 330 5.87 1.95 -3.37
C GLY A 330 5.51 3.29 -4.00
N GLU A 331 6.14 4.34 -3.49
CA GLU A 331 6.07 5.72 -3.99
C GLU A 331 7.50 6.24 -4.17
N VAL A 332 7.76 6.95 -5.27
CA VAL A 332 9.09 7.39 -5.70
C VAL A 332 9.11 8.89 -5.94
N LYS A 333 10.05 9.62 -5.35
CA LYS A 333 10.30 11.02 -5.69
C LYS A 333 11.77 11.28 -6.00
N ARG A 334 12.00 11.99 -7.11
CA ARG A 334 13.32 12.41 -7.57
C ARG A 334 13.99 13.42 -6.62
N SER A 335 15.32 13.56 -6.74
CA SER A 335 16.14 14.39 -5.83
C SER A 335 15.70 15.85 -5.73
N THR A 336 15.19 16.45 -6.81
CA THR A 336 14.73 17.86 -6.80
C THR A 336 13.44 18.08 -6.01
N MET A 337 12.71 17.02 -5.64
CA MET A 337 11.51 17.05 -4.81
C MET A 337 11.79 16.67 -3.34
N ALA A 338 12.99 16.21 -3.00
CA ALA A 338 13.32 15.74 -1.64
C ALA A 338 13.23 16.83 -0.55
N GLY A 339 13.26 18.11 -0.93
CA GLY A 339 13.02 19.25 -0.04
C GLY A 339 11.55 19.69 0.06
N ASP A 340 10.66 19.13 -0.75
CA ASP A 340 9.22 19.38 -0.69
C ASP A 340 8.58 18.40 0.32
N HIS A 341 8.61 18.79 1.59
CA HIS A 341 8.04 18.00 2.68
C HIS A 341 6.55 17.70 2.51
N PHE A 342 5.81 18.51 1.74
CA PHE A 342 4.39 18.24 1.47
C PHE A 342 4.27 17.01 0.58
N LEU A 343 4.99 16.96 -0.54
CA LEU A 343 4.97 15.81 -1.45
C LEU A 343 5.49 14.54 -0.78
N VAL A 344 6.66 14.63 -0.13
CA VAL A 344 7.28 13.47 0.55
C VAL A 344 6.40 12.88 1.67
N ASN A 345 5.69 13.73 2.43
CA ASN A 345 4.77 13.23 3.45
C ASN A 345 3.41 12.80 2.86
N TRP A 346 3.01 13.31 1.69
CA TRP A 346 1.84 12.82 0.97
C TRP A 346 2.05 11.39 0.48
N ASP A 347 3.24 11.05 0.00
CA ASP A 347 3.60 9.69 -0.38
C ASP A 347 3.50 8.70 0.80
N LEU A 348 3.90 9.13 2.01
CA LEU A 348 3.67 8.34 3.22
C LEU A 348 2.18 8.11 3.52
N MET A 349 1.33 9.13 3.35
CA MET A 349 -0.13 8.97 3.48
C MET A 349 -0.68 8.00 2.42
N ARG A 350 -0.20 8.07 1.18
CA ARG A 350 -0.61 7.17 0.10
C ARG A 350 -0.25 5.71 0.41
N LEU A 351 0.99 5.47 0.87
CA LEU A 351 1.47 4.15 1.29
C LEU A 351 0.65 3.59 2.46
N GLU A 352 0.27 4.43 3.42
CA GLU A 352 -0.66 4.06 4.48
C GLU A 352 -2.02 3.63 3.92
N MET A 353 -2.66 4.48 3.12
CA MET A 353 -3.98 4.21 2.54
C MET A 353 -4.01 2.93 1.70
N PHE A 354 -3.00 2.69 0.85
CA PHE A 354 -2.92 1.48 0.04
C PHE A 354 -2.61 0.24 0.91
N GLY A 355 -1.61 0.31 1.78
CA GLY A 355 -1.20 -0.81 2.61
C GLY A 355 -2.26 -1.25 3.61
N LYS A 356 -2.88 -0.29 4.31
CA LYS A 356 -4.01 -0.54 5.22
C LYS A 356 -5.23 -1.05 4.45
N GLY A 357 -5.57 -0.43 3.31
CA GLY A 357 -6.68 -0.90 2.48
C GLY A 357 -6.49 -2.34 1.99
N ALA A 358 -5.26 -2.74 1.63
CA ALA A 358 -4.94 -4.10 1.23
C ALA A 358 -4.99 -5.10 2.41
N LEU A 359 -4.54 -4.70 3.60
CA LEU A 359 -4.67 -5.50 4.82
C LEU A 359 -6.13 -5.81 5.11
N ASP A 360 -6.96 -4.76 5.20
CA ASP A 360 -8.37 -4.84 5.57
C ASP A 360 -9.22 -5.62 4.55
N SER A 361 -8.82 -5.62 3.27
CA SER A 361 -9.59 -6.25 2.19
C SER A 361 -9.19 -7.69 1.89
N ASN A 362 -7.96 -8.11 2.24
CA ASN A 362 -7.39 -9.39 1.82
C ASN A 362 -6.89 -10.26 3.00
N ASN A 363 -7.22 -9.90 4.25
CA ASN A 363 -6.79 -10.59 5.48
C ASN A 363 -5.28 -10.87 5.53
N LEU A 364 -4.46 -9.91 5.11
CA LEU A 364 -3.00 -10.06 5.14
C LEU A 364 -2.46 -9.91 6.57
N SER A 365 -1.42 -10.66 6.91
CA SER A 365 -0.75 -10.54 8.21
C SER A 365 0.11 -9.26 8.33
N ALA A 366 0.59 -8.72 7.20
CA ALA A 366 1.26 -7.43 7.06
C ALA A 366 1.35 -7.00 5.57
N ASN A 367 1.67 -5.72 5.32
CA ASN A 367 1.92 -5.19 3.98
C ASN A 367 3.24 -4.39 3.94
N LEU A 368 4.03 -4.53 2.87
CA LEU A 368 5.33 -3.85 2.72
C LEU A 368 5.18 -2.51 1.98
N ALA A 369 5.51 -1.41 2.65
CA ALA A 369 5.55 -0.08 2.05
C ALA A 369 6.99 0.35 1.73
N ILE A 370 7.24 0.78 0.50
CA ILE A 370 8.55 1.18 -0.03
C ILE A 370 8.53 2.68 -0.39
N HIS A 371 9.10 3.51 0.48
CA HIS A 371 9.18 4.96 0.25
C HIS A 371 10.56 5.34 -0.27
N ILE A 372 10.63 5.86 -1.50
CA ILE A 372 11.88 6.18 -2.19
C ILE A 372 12.00 7.69 -2.40
N VAL A 373 13.02 8.31 -1.82
CA VAL A 373 13.32 9.74 -1.98
C VAL A 373 14.77 9.89 -2.41
N ALA A 374 14.97 10.40 -3.63
CA ALA A 374 16.29 10.44 -4.27
C ALA A 374 16.89 9.01 -4.33
N PRO A 375 18.18 8.71 -4.07
CA PRO A 375 18.67 7.33 -4.11
C PRO A 375 18.35 6.53 -2.83
N PHE A 376 17.58 7.09 -1.88
CA PHE A 376 17.32 6.45 -0.60
C PHE A 376 15.98 5.71 -0.59
N VAL A 377 16.02 4.41 -0.37
CA VAL A 377 14.87 3.53 -0.20
C VAL A 377 14.65 3.31 1.30
N THR A 378 13.43 3.52 1.76
CA THR A 378 13.01 3.29 3.15
C THR A 378 11.89 2.25 3.16
N PHE A 379 12.12 1.14 3.84
CA PHE A 379 11.16 0.05 3.95
C PHE A 379 10.36 0.18 5.24
N TYR A 380 9.04 0.05 5.17
CA TYR A 380 8.14 0.02 6.31
C TYR A 380 7.30 -1.26 6.26
N LEU A 381 7.07 -1.89 7.41
CA LEU A 381 6.03 -2.89 7.56
C LEU A 381 4.78 -2.22 8.12
N ILE A 382 3.65 -2.35 7.44
CA ILE A 382 2.33 -1.98 7.96
C ILE A 382 1.69 -3.25 8.52
N LYS A 383 1.29 -3.23 9.80
CA LYS A 383 0.71 -4.38 10.50
C LYS A 383 -0.38 -3.93 11.47
N LEU A 384 -1.48 -4.68 11.56
CA LEU A 384 -2.48 -4.55 12.63
C LEU A 384 -1.92 -5.19 13.91
N GLU A 385 -1.81 -4.44 15.01
CA GLU A 385 -1.31 -4.95 16.30
C GLU A 385 -2.44 -5.18 17.32
N ALA A 386 -3.58 -4.51 17.14
CA ALA A 386 -4.80 -4.60 17.95
C ALA A 386 -5.94 -3.87 17.21
N ASP A 387 -7.20 -4.12 17.59
CA ASP A 387 -8.38 -3.46 17.02
C ASP A 387 -8.23 -1.93 16.95
N GLY A 388 -8.17 -1.39 15.72
CA GLY A 388 -8.04 0.05 15.48
C GLY A 388 -6.64 0.64 15.68
N LEU A 389 -5.59 -0.19 15.86
CA LEU A 389 -4.19 0.21 15.96
C LEU A 389 -3.33 -0.58 14.98
N TYR A 390 -2.89 0.11 13.92
CA TYR A 390 -1.89 -0.38 12.98
C TYR A 390 -0.55 0.29 13.30
N THR A 391 0.56 -0.43 13.23
CA THR A 391 1.89 0.20 13.17
C THR A 391 2.33 0.33 11.73
N MET A 392 3.00 1.44 11.41
CA MET A 392 3.81 1.59 10.19
C MET A 392 5.28 1.69 10.64
N THR A 393 5.95 0.56 10.70
CA THR A 393 7.26 0.42 11.35
C THR A 393 8.39 0.48 10.33
N GLU A 394 9.26 1.49 10.42
CA GLU A 394 10.45 1.60 9.57
C GLU A 394 11.39 0.42 9.87
N LEU A 395 11.60 -0.46 8.90
CA LEU A 395 12.49 -1.62 8.98
C LEU A 395 13.94 -1.19 8.80
N ASP A 396 14.26 -0.59 7.65
CA ASP A 396 15.59 -0.09 7.31
C ASP A 396 15.51 1.01 6.25
N ARG A 397 16.57 1.80 6.16
CA ARG A 397 16.81 2.80 5.12
C ARG A 397 18.17 2.54 4.46
N VAL A 398 18.16 2.29 3.16
CA VAL A 398 19.37 2.04 2.36
C VAL A 398 19.53 3.10 1.27
N GLN A 399 20.76 3.31 0.82
CA GLN A 399 21.05 4.04 -0.41
C GLN A 399 21.32 3.03 -1.52
N ILE A 400 20.57 3.14 -2.62
CA ILE A 400 20.83 2.40 -3.86
C ILE A 400 22.05 3.04 -4.54
N PRO A 401 23.01 2.24 -5.06
CA PRO A 401 24.21 2.78 -5.68
C PRO A 401 23.85 3.47 -7.00
N MET A 402 24.38 4.67 -7.20
CA MET A 402 24.18 5.44 -8.43
C MET A 402 25.34 5.27 -9.42
N SER A 403 26.32 4.41 -9.08
CA SER A 403 27.49 4.08 -9.88
C SER A 403 28.14 2.76 -9.46
N ILE A 404 28.96 2.17 -10.32
CA ILE A 404 29.76 0.97 -9.99
C ILE A 404 30.67 1.24 -8.77
N LEU A 405 31.22 2.46 -8.66
CA LEU A 405 32.03 2.90 -7.52
C LEU A 405 31.30 2.77 -6.16
N GLU A 406 29.97 2.94 -6.14
CA GLU A 406 29.15 2.86 -4.93
C GLU A 406 28.70 1.43 -4.57
N VAL A 407 28.84 0.45 -5.47
CA VAL A 407 28.41 -0.94 -5.23
C VAL A 407 29.04 -1.56 -3.97
N PRO A 408 30.35 -1.38 -3.67
CA PRO A 408 30.94 -1.84 -2.41
C PRO A 408 30.29 -1.23 -1.15
N ALA A 409 29.84 0.02 -1.22
CA ALA A 409 29.13 0.66 -0.11
C ALA A 409 27.70 0.10 0.03
N TYR A 410 27.01 -0.14 -1.08
CA TYR A 410 25.69 -0.79 -1.09
C TYR A 410 25.73 -2.20 -0.48
N LEU A 411 26.74 -3.00 -0.83
CA LEU A 411 26.96 -4.36 -0.31
C LEU A 411 27.05 -4.43 1.21
N SER A 412 27.54 -3.37 1.88
CA SER A 412 27.58 -3.32 3.36
C SER A 412 26.19 -3.42 4.02
N ASN A 413 25.13 -3.07 3.29
CA ASN A 413 23.75 -3.13 3.77
C ASN A 413 23.11 -4.54 3.60
N PHE A 414 23.76 -5.50 2.95
CA PHE A 414 23.14 -6.77 2.54
C PHE A 414 22.61 -7.61 3.70
N THR A 415 23.25 -7.59 4.87
CA THR A 415 22.70 -8.26 6.06
C THR A 415 21.40 -7.60 6.56
N ARG A 416 21.23 -6.29 6.36
CA ARG A 416 20.01 -5.58 6.76
C ARG A 416 18.90 -5.77 5.71
N LEU A 417 19.24 -5.72 4.43
CA LEU A 417 18.33 -6.06 3.32
C LEU A 417 17.84 -7.52 3.40
N LYS A 418 18.71 -8.47 3.77
CA LYS A 418 18.32 -9.86 4.05
C LYS A 418 17.22 -9.96 5.10
N ASN A 419 17.28 -9.14 6.15
CA ASN A 419 16.23 -9.07 7.15
C ASN A 419 14.95 -8.41 6.63
N VAL A 420 15.03 -7.35 5.81
CA VAL A 420 13.84 -6.78 5.14
C VAL A 420 13.14 -7.83 4.26
N MET A 421 13.90 -8.57 3.46
CA MET A 421 13.36 -9.63 2.60
C MET A 421 12.77 -10.79 3.40
N HIS A 422 13.41 -11.20 4.50
CA HIS A 422 12.86 -12.24 5.36
C HIS A 422 11.53 -11.81 6.00
N ILE A 423 11.44 -10.56 6.47
CA ILE A 423 10.19 -10.00 7.03
C ILE A 423 9.10 -9.99 5.95
N PHE A 424 9.43 -9.54 4.74
CA PHE A 424 8.49 -9.61 3.61
C PHE A 424 8.01 -11.04 3.33
N GLU A 425 8.93 -12.00 3.18
CA GLU A 425 8.58 -13.40 2.92
C GLU A 425 7.80 -14.10 4.05
N SER A 426 7.86 -13.57 5.28
CA SER A 426 7.28 -14.20 6.47
C SER A 426 5.96 -13.57 6.94
N PHE A 427 5.67 -12.33 6.53
CA PHE A 427 4.48 -11.59 6.99
C PHE A 427 3.64 -10.99 5.85
N CYS A 428 4.22 -10.78 4.66
CA CYS A 428 3.53 -10.18 3.51
C CYS A 428 3.08 -11.26 2.50
N THR A 429 2.49 -12.34 3.01
CA THR A 429 1.84 -13.39 2.22
C THR A 429 0.36 -13.46 2.61
N PRO A 430 -0.54 -13.82 1.68
CA PRO A 430 -1.87 -14.30 2.05
C PRO A 430 -1.75 -15.47 3.03
N GLU A 431 -2.68 -15.56 3.98
CA GLU A 431 -2.79 -16.76 4.80
C GLU A 431 -3.34 -17.92 3.95
N ASP A 432 -2.89 -19.15 4.20
CA ASP A 432 -3.44 -20.39 3.60
C ASP A 432 -4.83 -20.71 4.21
N SER A 433 -5.72 -19.70 4.27
CA SER A 433 -7.05 -19.83 4.86
C SER A 433 -7.95 -20.64 3.92
N ASN A 434 -8.19 -21.90 4.31
CA ASN A 434 -8.92 -22.92 3.58
C ASN A 434 -8.31 -23.34 2.23
N ILE A 435 -7.32 -24.24 2.33
CA ILE A 435 -7.07 -25.24 1.30
C ILE A 435 -8.32 -26.14 1.20
N ASP A 436 -9.33 -25.72 0.44
CA ASP A 436 -10.40 -26.62 0.02
C ASP A 436 -9.83 -27.56 -1.06
N THR A 437 -9.45 -28.78 -0.66
CA THR A 437 -8.91 -29.81 -1.55
C THR A 437 -9.98 -30.44 -2.46
N SER A 438 -11.09 -29.75 -2.73
CA SER A 438 -12.24 -30.25 -3.52
C SER A 438 -11.97 -30.37 -5.03
N TRP A 439 -10.79 -30.00 -5.50
CA TRP A 439 -10.37 -30.06 -6.91
C TRP A 439 -9.11 -30.92 -7.18
N GLN A 440 -8.89 -31.98 -6.39
CA GLN A 440 -7.96 -33.08 -6.70
C GLN A 440 -8.68 -34.36 -7.13
#